data_AF-A0A8C2FDB6-F1
#
_entry.id   AF-A0A8C2FDB6-F1
#
_cell.length_a   1.000
_cell.length_b   1.000
_cell.length_c   1.000
_cell.angle_alpha   90.00
_cell.angle_beta   90.00
_cell.angle_gamma   90.00
#
_symmetry.space_group_name_H-M   'P 1'
#
loop_
_entity.id
_entity.type
_entity.pdbx_description
1 polymer ?
#
loop_
_entity_poly.entity_id
_entity_poly.type
_entity_poly.pdbx_seq_one_letter_code
_entity_poly.pdbx_strand_id
1 'polypeptide(L)' 'MDCVKDFTTREVKPEETSCSESCLQKYLKMTQRISMRFQEYHIQQNEALAAKAGLLGQPR' A
#
# COMPACT_ATOMS: atom_id res chain seq x y z
N MET A 1 12.91 13.74 -5.85
CA MET A 1 12.72 14.84 -6.84
C MET A 1 11.86 14.27 -7.95
N ASP A 2 10.65 13.82 -7.63
CA ASP A 2 9.99 12.84 -8.50
C ASP A 2 9.03 13.50 -9.50
N CYS A 3 8.52 14.68 -9.16
CA CYS A 3 7.59 15.44 -10.00
C CYS A 3 7.97 16.91 -10.20
N VAL A 4 8.36 17.64 -9.16
CA VAL A 4 8.84 19.03 -9.28
C VAL A 4 10.35 19.02 -9.53
N LYS A 5 10.74 19.46 -10.72
CA LYS A 5 12.10 19.34 -11.25
C LYS A 5 12.54 20.58 -12.05
N ASP A 6 11.61 21.43 -12.46
CA ASP A 6 11.91 22.65 -13.18
C ASP A 6 11.82 23.87 -12.25
N PHE A 7 12.94 24.56 -12.09
CA PHE A 7 13.07 25.74 -11.24
C PHE A 7 13.33 27.04 -12.04
N THR A 8 13.04 27.03 -13.35
CA THR A 8 13.19 28.21 -14.21
C THR A 8 12.01 29.18 -14.09
N THR A 9 10.88 28.70 -13.57
CA THR A 9 9.66 29.48 -13.34
C THR A 9 9.26 29.45 -11.87
N ARG A 10 8.53 30.48 -11.42
CA ARG A 10 7.91 30.50 -10.08
C ARG A 10 6.57 29.75 -10.03
N GLU A 11 6.02 29.43 -11.20
CA GLU A 11 4.80 28.66 -11.36
C GLU A 11 5.11 27.17 -11.56
N VAL A 12 4.24 26.31 -11.04
CA VAL A 12 4.32 24.86 -11.24
C VAL A 12 3.86 24.54 -12.66
N LYS A 13 4.70 23.84 -13.42
CA LYS A 13 4.35 23.49 -14.80
C LYS A 13 3.22 22.46 -14.82
N PRO A 14 2.36 22.48 -15.86
CA PRO A 14 1.23 21.54 -15.95
C PRO A 14 1.68 20.06 -15.92
N GLU A 15 2.86 19.75 -16.44
CA GLU A 15 3.48 18.42 -16.36
C GLU A 15 3.83 18.01 -14.92
N GLU A 16 4.30 18.93 -14.10
CA GLU A 16 4.64 18.69 -12.70
C GLU A 16 3.38 18.55 -11.85
N THR A 17 2.34 19.33 -12.15
CA THR A 17 1.00 19.18 -11.55
C THR A 17 0.42 17.80 -11.82
N SER A 18 0.35 17.38 -13.10
CA SER A 18 -0.18 16.07 -13.48
C SER A 18 0.62 14.91 -12.88
N CYS A 19 1.96 15.04 -12.84
CA CYS A 19 2.82 14.07 -12.17
C CYS A 19 2.50 13.99 -10.68
N SER A 20 2.37 15.12 -9.99
CA SER A 20 2.14 15.19 -8.55
C SER A 20 0.79 14.59 -8.15
N GLU A 21 -0.26 14.88 -8.91
CA GLU A 21 -1.59 14.27 -8.73
C GLU A 21 -1.54 12.76 -8.91
N SER A 22 -0.90 12.28 -9.98
CA SER A 22 -0.71 10.86 -10.25
C SER A 22 0.14 10.17 -9.18
N CYS A 23 1.17 10.86 -8.69
CA CYS A 23 2.05 10.39 -7.62
C CYS A 23 1.25 10.18 -6.33
N LEU A 24 0.44 11.16 -5.92
CA LEU A 24 -0.41 11.05 -4.74
C LEU A 24 -1.40 9.88 -4.87
N GLN A 25 -2.09 9.78 -6.01
CA GLN A 25 -3.02 8.69 -6.26
C GLN A 25 -2.33 7.31 -6.21
N LYS A 26 -1.14 7.21 -6.80
CA LYS A 26 -0.33 5.98 -6.78
C LYS A 26 0.12 5.64 -5.37
N TYR A 27 0.58 6.61 -4.60
CA TYR A 27 1.02 6.42 -3.22
C TYR A 27 -0.10 5.91 -2.33
N LEU A 28 -1.29 6.51 -2.42
CA LEU A 28 -2.46 6.09 -1.63
C LEU A 28 -2.89 4.66 -2.00
N LYS A 29 -3.02 4.35 -3.30
CA LYS A 29 -3.38 3.01 -3.77
C LYS A 29 -2.34 1.96 -3.37
N MET A 30 -1.05 2.31 -3.48
CA MET A 30 0.05 1.45 -3.05
C MET A 30 -0.03 1.18 -1.54
N THR A 31 -0.21 2.21 -0.73
CA THR A 31 -0.33 2.09 0.73
C THR A 31 -1.48 1.18 1.12
N GLN A 32 -2.66 1.37 0.53
CA GLN A 32 -3.83 0.50 0.76
C GLN A 32 -3.55 -0.95 0.37
N ARG A 33 -2.90 -1.18 -0.78
CA ARG A 33 -2.54 -2.53 -1.23
C ARG A 33 -1.55 -3.20 -0.28
N ILE A 34 -0.52 -2.47 0.18
CA ILE A 34 0.46 -2.97 1.13
C ILE A 34 -0.24 -3.35 2.44
N SER A 35 -1.11 -2.49 2.97
CA SER A 35 -1.86 -2.78 4.20
C SER A 35 -2.70 -4.05 4.07
N MET A 36 -3.42 -4.23 2.95
CA MET A 36 -4.19 -5.47 2.71
C MET A 36 -3.29 -6.71 2.72
N ARG A 37 -2.17 -6.69 1.98
CA ARG A 37 -1.25 -7.84 1.95
C ARG A 37 -0.61 -8.13 3.30
N PHE A 38 -0.30 -7.09 4.06
CA PHE A 38 0.25 -7.23 5.40
C PHE A 38 -0.77 -7.88 6.36
N GLN A 39 -2.03 -7.46 6.29
CA GLN A 39 -3.12 -8.07 7.08
C GLN A 39 -3.34 -9.54 6.68
N GLU A 40 -3.37 -9.86 5.39
CA GLU A 40 -3.48 -11.24 4.90
C GLU A 40 -2.36 -12.12 5.46
N TYR A 41 -1.12 -11.64 5.47
CA TYR A 41 0.01 -12.37 6.00
C TYR A 41 -0.10 -12.63 7.51
N HIS A 42 -0.57 -11.63 8.27
CA HIS A 42 -0.79 -11.76 9.71
C HIS A 42 -1.89 -12.79 10.03
N ILE A 43 -2.99 -12.78 9.27
CA ILE A 43 -4.07 -13.77 9.42
C ILE A 43 -3.54 -15.18 9.14
N GLN A 44 -2.80 -15.39 8.04
CA GLN A 44 -2.24 -16.71 7.71
C GLN A 44 -1.32 -17.25 8.81
N GLN A 45 -0.49 -16.40 9.42
CA GLN A 45 0.34 -16.82 10.56
C GLN A 45 -0.52 -17.21 11.76
N ASN A 46 -1.53 -16.42 12.10
CA ASN A 46 -2.43 -16.71 13.22
C ASN A 46 -3.23 -17.99 12.99
N GLU A 47 -3.71 -18.24 11.77
CA GLU A 47 -4.38 -19.49 11.39
C GLU A 47 -3.45 -20.70 11.53
N ALA A 48 -2.21 -20.58 11.07
CA ALA A 48 -1.21 -21.65 11.22
C ALA A 48 -0.88 -21.94 12.69
N LEU A 49 -0.81 -20.90 13.53
CA LEU A 49 -0.63 -21.04 14.98
C LEU A 49 -1.87 -21.67 15.63
N ALA A 50 -3.08 -21.25 15.27
CA ALA A 50 -4.33 -21.81 15.77
C ALA A 50 -4.50 -23.29 15.38
N ALA A 51 -4.09 -23.67 14.17
CA ALA A 51 -4.05 -25.05 13.71
C ALA A 51 -3.08 -25.88 14.55
N LYS A 52 -1.86 -25.39 14.79
CA LYS A 52 -0.85 -26.06 15.63
C LYS A 52 -1.30 -26.17 17.09
N ALA A 53 -2.06 -25.20 17.59
CA ALA A 53 -2.61 -25.20 18.94
C ALA A 53 -3.84 -26.11 19.09
N GLY A 54 -4.33 -26.76 18.02
CA GLY A 54 -5.50 -27.64 18.06
C GLY A 54 -6.82 -26.92 18.30
N LEU A 55 -6.86 -25.59 18.17
CA LEU A 55 -8.04 -24.75 18.40
C LEU A 55 -8.98 -24.71 17.18
N LEU A 56 -8.48 -25.09 16.00
CA LEU A 56 -9.31 -25.40 14.84
C LEU A 56 -9.92 -26.79 15.04
N GLY A 57 -11.06 -26.83 15.72
CA GLY A 57 -11.79 -28.05 16.03
C GLY A 57 -12.08 -28.89 14.79
N GLN A 58 -11.79 -30.19 14.92
CA GLN A 58 -12.10 -31.26 14.00
C GLN A 58 -13.57 -31.19 13.53
N PRO A 59 -13.87 -31.27 12.22
CA PRO A 59 -15.24 -31.42 11.77
C PRO A 59 -15.76 -32.79 12.28
N ARG A 60 -16.89 -32.77 12.98
CA ARG A 60 -17.71 -33.98 13.17
C ARG A 60 -18.47 -34.28 11.88
#